data_AF-A0AA40BS28-F1
#
_entry.id   AF-A0AA40BS28-F1
#
_cell.length_a   1.000
_cell.length_b   1.000
_cell.length_c   1.000
_cell.angle_alpha   90.00
_cell.angle_beta   90.00
_cell.angle_gamma   90.00
#
_symmetry.space_group_name_H-M   'P 1'
#
loop_
_entity.id
_entity.type
_entity.pdbx_description
1 polymer ?
#
loop_
_entity_poly.entity_id
_entity_poly.type
_entity_poly.pdbx_seq_one_letter_code
_entity_poly.pdbx_strand_id
1 'polypeptide(L)'
;MDAFGGSSATGVLPAQQPPVRRAQNGAPPSNHKKEEIDGAEWYFAYGANMSPAVFLGRRQIQPLRTEVARIPNWGLCFNVLGIPYAEPGNGGLRKLDASEVASERAAVHGVAYLLTASDLRRVVLSEGGGVGYVVTRLDGVILKDGATVPMNTLMGRHKANERLPSERYKNILARAASEQGLPEWYQQRLEKQPTFRPRDTRWYKLGVKLFLPFWIKMAVMVEKSAHRLQGADGHAPGWFLAGFDVLFWIMWTYHDWIHSVIFGRGDGL
;
A
#
# COMPACT_ATOMS: atom_id res chain seq x y z
N MET A 1 26.90 -47.91 74.60
CA MET A 1 26.77 -48.15 73.15
C MET A 1 25.30 -48.10 72.84
N ASP A 2 24.97 -47.51 71.68
CA ASP A 2 23.71 -46.86 71.32
C ASP A 2 23.51 -45.48 71.98
N ALA A 3 22.95 -44.44 71.35
CA ALA A 3 22.74 -44.08 69.96
C ALA A 3 22.12 -42.64 69.95
N PHE A 4 22.13 -42.00 68.78
CA PHE A 4 21.20 -40.97 68.29
C PHE A 4 21.07 -39.56 68.93
N GLY A 5 21.36 -38.55 68.09
CA GLY A 5 20.33 -37.59 67.65
C GLY A 5 20.41 -36.17 68.24
N GLY A 6 20.75 -35.18 67.41
CA GLY A 6 20.63 -33.75 67.74
C GLY A 6 20.89 -32.83 66.55
N SER A 7 19.87 -32.07 66.17
CA SER A 7 19.75 -31.10 65.07
C SER A 7 20.48 -29.77 65.34
N SER A 8 21.03 -29.11 64.28
CA SER A 8 20.59 -27.77 63.79
C SER A 8 21.70 -26.90 63.15
N ALA A 9 21.34 -26.38 61.97
CA ALA A 9 21.63 -25.06 61.39
C ALA A 9 23.06 -24.60 61.02
N THR A 10 23.27 -24.37 59.72
CA THR A 10 23.98 -23.24 59.05
C THR A 10 24.06 -23.60 57.56
N GLY A 11 23.45 -22.92 56.59
CA GLY A 11 23.64 -21.52 56.20
C GLY A 11 23.80 -21.54 54.67
N VAL A 12 22.70 -21.38 53.93
CA VAL A 12 22.68 -21.36 52.45
C VAL A 12 23.15 -19.98 51.97
N LEU A 13 24.21 -19.95 51.16
CA LEU A 13 24.74 -18.73 50.53
C LEU A 13 23.78 -18.24 49.42
N PRO A 14 23.47 -16.93 49.33
CA PRO A 14 22.61 -16.41 48.28
C PRO A 14 23.38 -16.26 46.95
N ALA A 15 22.72 -16.64 45.85
CA ALA A 15 23.20 -16.41 44.50
C ALA A 15 23.26 -14.90 44.19
N GLN A 16 24.41 -14.44 43.69
CA GLN A 16 24.63 -13.04 43.30
C GLN A 16 23.76 -12.67 42.08
N GLN A 17 23.02 -11.57 42.19
CA GLN A 17 22.30 -10.97 41.07
C GLN A 17 23.28 -10.38 40.04
N PRO A 18 23.02 -10.52 38.73
CA PRO A 18 23.82 -9.87 37.70
C PRO A 18 23.65 -8.33 37.76
N PRO A 19 24.65 -7.55 37.33
CA PRO A 19 24.64 -6.11 37.48
C PRO A 19 23.51 -5.46 36.66
N VAL A 20 22.74 -4.59 37.32
CA VAL A 20 21.73 -3.73 36.70
C VAL A 20 22.41 -2.80 35.69
N ARG A 21 22.15 -2.99 34.39
CA ARG A 21 22.53 -2.03 33.34
C ARG A 21 21.76 -0.73 33.59
N ARG A 22 22.49 0.30 34.04
CA ARG A 22 22.02 1.69 34.07
C ARG A 22 21.55 2.06 32.66
N ALA A 23 20.29 2.48 32.53
CA ALA A 23 19.77 3.03 31.28
C ALA A 23 20.69 4.19 30.85
N GLN A 24 21.39 4.02 29.72
CA GLN A 24 22.06 5.13 29.06
C GLN A 24 20.95 6.01 28.49
N ASN A 25 20.71 7.16 29.12
CA ASN A 25 19.97 8.24 28.51
C ASN A 25 20.66 8.55 27.17
N GLY A 26 19.95 8.28 26.07
CA GLY A 26 20.49 8.37 24.72
C GLY A 26 21.05 9.76 24.44
N ALA A 27 22.24 9.80 23.86
CA ALA A 27 22.84 11.03 23.34
C ALA A 27 21.84 11.73 22.39
N PRO A 28 21.81 13.08 22.37
CA PRO A 28 20.96 13.81 21.44
C PRO A 28 21.26 13.35 20.00
N PRO A 29 20.24 13.21 19.14
CA PRO A 29 20.44 12.78 17.76
C PRO A 29 21.46 13.71 17.08
N SER A 30 22.35 13.12 16.29
CA SER A 30 23.30 13.88 15.47
C SER A 30 22.56 14.89 14.59
N ASN A 31 23.21 16.00 14.24
CA ASN A 31 22.59 17.11 13.50
C ASN A 31 21.90 16.62 12.21
N HIS A 32 22.52 15.69 11.49
CA HIS A 32 21.93 15.05 10.31
C HIS A 32 20.64 14.26 10.60
N LYS A 33 20.58 13.56 11.72
CA LYS A 33 19.39 12.78 12.11
C LYS A 33 18.27 13.70 12.60
N LYS A 34 18.60 14.88 13.13
CA LYS A 34 17.64 15.92 13.51
C LYS A 34 17.06 16.62 12.27
N GLU A 35 17.91 17.00 11.31
CA GLU A 35 17.49 17.58 10.02
C GLU A 35 16.60 16.62 9.21
N GLU A 36 16.87 15.32 9.24
CA GLU A 36 16.05 14.32 8.55
C GLU A 36 14.64 14.15 9.15
N ILE A 37 14.48 14.48 10.44
CA ILE A 37 13.20 14.47 11.16
C ILE A 37 12.45 15.80 10.96
N ASP A 38 13.16 16.93 10.92
CA ASP A 38 12.56 18.27 10.70
C ASP A 38 11.98 18.41 9.28
N GLY A 39 12.45 17.61 8.32
CA GLY A 39 11.90 17.50 6.96
C GLY A 39 10.91 16.35 6.75
N ALA A 40 10.36 15.76 7.82
CA ALA A 40 9.45 14.62 7.69
C ALA A 40 8.10 15.01 7.09
N GLU A 41 7.56 14.13 6.24
CA GLU A 41 6.30 14.35 5.53
C GLU A 41 5.36 13.16 5.74
N TRP A 42 4.06 13.44 5.81
CA TRP A 42 3.04 12.40 5.88
C TRP A 42 2.81 11.79 4.50
N TYR A 43 2.79 10.47 4.45
CA TYR A 43 2.36 9.67 3.31
C TYR A 43 1.08 8.91 3.64
N PHE A 44 0.01 9.14 2.87
CA PHE A 44 -1.26 8.46 3.04
C PHE A 44 -1.39 7.27 2.09
N ALA A 45 -1.50 6.08 2.66
CA ALA A 45 -1.78 4.84 1.96
C ALA A 45 -3.25 4.44 2.10
N TYR A 46 -3.91 4.18 0.96
CA TYR A 46 -5.29 3.67 0.91
C TYR A 46 -5.41 2.33 0.13
N GLY A 47 -4.31 1.88 -0.47
CA GLY A 47 -4.21 0.66 -1.26
C GLY A 47 -3.34 -0.40 -0.59
N ALA A 48 -2.64 -1.21 -1.39
CA ALA A 48 -1.75 -2.27 -0.89
C ALA A 48 -0.66 -1.78 0.08
N ASN A 49 -0.32 -0.49 0.04
CA ASN A 49 0.66 0.12 0.94
C ASN A 49 0.16 0.29 2.38
N MET A 50 -1.12 0.05 2.67
CA MET A 50 -1.60 -0.04 4.05
C MET A 50 -1.02 -1.26 4.78
N SER A 51 -0.61 -2.30 4.04
CA SER A 51 -0.11 -3.55 4.63
C SER A 51 1.32 -3.36 5.18
N PRO A 52 1.56 -3.62 6.49
CA PRO A 52 2.91 -3.58 7.06
C PRO A 52 3.88 -4.52 6.36
N ALA A 53 3.44 -5.70 5.92
CA ALA A 53 4.29 -6.66 5.21
C ALA A 53 4.83 -6.10 3.89
N VAL A 54 4.01 -5.29 3.21
CA VAL A 54 4.36 -4.64 1.95
C VAL A 54 5.20 -3.38 2.20
N PHE A 55 4.87 -2.61 3.23
CA PHE A 55 5.49 -1.32 3.52
C PHE A 55 6.81 -1.42 4.31
N LEU A 56 6.82 -2.15 5.43
CA LEU A 56 8.00 -2.37 6.28
C LEU A 56 8.89 -3.50 5.73
N GLY A 57 8.27 -4.57 5.21
CA GLY A 57 8.97 -5.75 4.72
C GLY A 57 9.59 -5.53 3.35
N ARG A 58 8.77 -5.61 2.29
CA ARG A 58 9.25 -5.56 0.90
C ARG A 58 9.98 -4.25 0.55
N ARG A 59 9.53 -3.11 1.08
CA ARG A 59 10.13 -1.79 0.78
C ARG A 59 11.18 -1.32 1.78
N GLN A 60 11.32 -2.00 2.92
CA GLN A 60 12.28 -1.65 3.97
C GLN A 60 12.15 -0.18 4.44
N ILE A 61 10.93 0.36 4.45
CA ILE A 61 10.65 1.71 4.93
C ILE A 61 10.35 1.65 6.43
N GLN A 62 10.95 2.55 7.21
CA GLN A 62 10.72 2.64 8.65
C GLN A 62 10.02 3.97 8.98
N PRO A 63 8.69 3.98 9.12
CA PRO A 63 7.97 5.20 9.45
C PRO A 63 8.34 5.70 10.85
N LEU A 64 8.47 7.03 10.98
CA LEU A 64 8.67 7.71 12.25
C LEU A 64 7.41 7.62 13.13
N ARG A 65 6.24 7.65 12.50
CA ARG A 65 4.92 7.47 13.12
C ARG A 65 3.97 6.79 12.13
N THR A 66 3.01 6.05 12.67
CA THR A 66 1.93 5.41 11.90
C THR A 66 0.62 5.74 12.59
N GLU A 67 -0.33 6.29 11.85
CA GLU A 67 -1.63 6.69 12.36
C GLU A 67 -2.72 6.27 11.37
N VAL A 68 -3.94 6.05 11.86
CA VAL A 68 -5.11 5.88 10.99
C VAL A 68 -5.64 7.25 10.62
N ALA A 69 -5.95 7.43 9.34
CA ALA A 69 -6.40 8.72 8.81
C ALA A 69 -7.51 8.55 7.78
N ARG A 70 -8.16 9.68 7.45
CA ARG A 70 -9.09 9.80 6.32
C ARG A 70 -8.79 11.02 5.47
N ILE A 71 -9.20 10.99 4.20
CA ILE A 71 -9.21 12.18 3.34
C ILE A 71 -10.68 12.56 3.05
N PRO A 72 -11.23 13.64 3.66
CA PRO A 72 -12.67 13.90 3.71
C PRO A 72 -13.39 13.98 2.36
N ASN A 73 -12.75 14.56 1.34
CA ASN A 73 -13.39 14.88 0.05
C ASN A 73 -13.17 13.80 -1.03
N TRP A 74 -12.62 12.65 -0.65
CA TRP A 74 -12.20 11.61 -1.58
C TRP A 74 -12.75 10.25 -1.15
N GLY A 75 -13.18 9.45 -2.11
CA GLY A 75 -13.61 8.07 -1.91
C GLY A 75 -12.64 7.09 -2.57
N LEU A 76 -12.50 5.90 -1.97
CA LEU A 76 -11.82 4.78 -2.60
C LEU A 76 -12.64 4.30 -3.81
N CYS A 77 -11.98 4.15 -4.94
CA CYS A 77 -12.51 3.54 -6.16
C CYS A 77 -11.48 2.58 -6.76
N PHE A 78 -11.86 1.84 -7.80
CA PHE A 78 -10.95 0.89 -8.48
C PHE A 78 -10.76 1.27 -9.95
N ASN A 79 -10.31 2.51 -10.19
CA ASN A 79 -10.15 3.09 -11.51
C ASN A 79 -8.70 3.07 -12.03
N VAL A 80 -7.75 2.52 -11.28
CA VAL A 80 -6.38 2.36 -11.79
C VAL A 80 -6.29 1.03 -12.51
N LEU A 81 -6.34 1.10 -13.84
CA LEU A 81 -6.33 -0.08 -14.70
C LEU A 81 -5.02 -0.86 -14.52
N GLY A 82 -5.13 -2.17 -14.31
CA GLY A 82 -4.00 -3.08 -14.40
C GLY A 82 -4.06 -3.94 -15.66
N ILE A 83 -3.55 -5.16 -15.58
CA ILE A 83 -3.57 -6.11 -16.70
C ILE A 83 -4.89 -6.89 -16.63
N PRO A 84 -5.72 -6.89 -17.70
CA PRO A 84 -6.90 -7.75 -17.79
C PRO A 84 -6.58 -9.21 -17.47
N TYR A 85 -7.56 -9.93 -16.93
CA TYR A 85 -7.50 -11.33 -16.48
C TYR A 85 -6.65 -11.59 -15.22
N ALA A 86 -5.82 -10.64 -14.78
CA ALA A 86 -5.00 -10.76 -13.57
C ALA A 86 -5.45 -9.79 -12.48
N GLU A 87 -5.14 -8.51 -12.64
CA GLU A 87 -5.43 -7.45 -11.66
C GLU A 87 -6.08 -6.27 -12.38
N PRO A 88 -7.35 -6.39 -12.79
CA PRO A 88 -7.92 -5.46 -13.74
C PRO A 88 -8.19 -4.07 -13.16
N GLY A 89 -8.56 -3.98 -11.87
CA GLY A 89 -8.76 -2.73 -11.15
C GLY A 89 -7.90 -2.66 -9.88
N ASN A 90 -7.05 -1.64 -9.79
CA ASN A 90 -6.31 -1.28 -8.58
C ASN A 90 -6.92 -0.03 -7.93
N GLY A 91 -6.60 0.17 -6.66
CA GLY A 91 -7.14 1.26 -5.86
C GLY A 91 -6.75 2.64 -6.42
N GLY A 92 -7.74 3.49 -6.62
CA GLY A 92 -7.58 4.90 -6.91
C GLY A 92 -8.46 5.76 -6.01
N LEU A 93 -8.45 7.06 -6.28
CA LEU A 93 -9.25 8.04 -5.56
C LEU A 93 -10.20 8.75 -6.53
N ARG A 94 -11.46 8.90 -6.12
CA ARG A 94 -12.44 9.75 -6.78
C ARG A 94 -12.87 10.87 -5.85
N LYS A 95 -13.23 12.02 -6.41
CA LYS A 95 -13.89 13.07 -5.62
C LYS A 95 -15.26 12.58 -5.18
N LEU A 96 -15.65 12.98 -3.97
CA LEU A 96 -17.00 12.78 -3.46
C LEU A 96 -17.89 13.95 -3.86
N ASP A 97 -19.15 13.67 -4.15
CA ASP A 97 -20.14 14.71 -4.41
C ASP A 97 -20.65 15.32 -3.08
N ALA A 98 -21.29 16.49 -3.15
CA ALA A 98 -21.71 17.23 -1.96
C ALA A 98 -22.59 16.40 -0.99
N SER A 99 -23.45 15.53 -1.53
CA SER A 99 -24.28 14.62 -0.73
C SER A 99 -23.48 13.51 -0.03
N GLU A 100 -22.37 13.07 -0.64
CA GLU A 100 -21.51 12.03 -0.07
C GLU A 100 -20.59 12.59 1.02
N VAL A 101 -20.07 13.81 0.83
CA VAL A 101 -19.18 14.48 1.79
C VAL A 101 -19.83 14.66 3.17
N ALA A 102 -21.17 14.75 3.22
CA ALA A 102 -21.92 14.81 4.48
C ALA A 102 -21.75 13.56 5.36
N SER A 103 -21.31 12.43 4.80
CA SER A 103 -21.02 11.21 5.53
C SER A 103 -19.52 10.96 5.60
N GLU A 104 -18.97 10.94 6.82
CA GLU A 104 -17.57 10.52 7.02
C GLU A 104 -17.31 9.10 6.51
N ARG A 105 -18.36 8.26 6.42
CA ARG A 105 -18.25 6.89 5.91
C ARG A 105 -18.00 6.80 4.40
N ALA A 106 -18.28 7.88 3.67
CA ALA A 106 -17.99 7.96 2.24
C ALA A 106 -16.48 8.16 2.00
N ALA A 107 -15.83 8.92 2.88
CA ALA A 107 -14.42 9.27 2.79
C ALA A 107 -13.51 8.03 2.79
N VAL A 108 -12.43 8.10 2.01
CA VAL A 108 -11.37 7.10 2.00
C VAL A 108 -10.68 7.11 3.36
N HIS A 109 -10.60 5.93 3.96
CA HIS A 109 -9.84 5.68 5.17
C HIS A 109 -8.61 4.84 4.82
N GLY A 110 -7.53 5.10 5.53
CA GLY A 110 -6.24 4.51 5.23
C GLY A 110 -5.26 4.71 6.38
N VAL A 111 -3.99 4.53 6.05
CA VAL A 111 -2.87 4.63 7.00
C VAL A 111 -2.00 5.81 6.60
N ALA A 112 -1.77 6.71 7.54
CA ALA A 112 -0.81 7.80 7.41
C ALA A 112 0.52 7.37 8.04
N TYR A 113 1.58 7.38 7.24
CA TYR A 113 2.95 7.13 7.68
C TYR A 113 3.71 8.44 7.67
N LEU A 114 4.29 8.84 8.81
CA LEU A 114 5.22 9.96 8.86
C LEU A 114 6.59 9.45 8.43
N LEU A 115 7.10 9.95 7.31
CA LEU A 115 8.31 9.45 6.68
C LEU A 115 9.38 10.54 6.63
N THR A 116 10.64 10.11 6.68
CA THR A 116 11.75 10.98 6.26
C THR A 116 11.62 11.30 4.76
N ALA A 117 12.26 12.39 4.30
CA ALA A 117 12.31 12.71 2.88
C ALA A 117 13.00 11.61 2.05
N SER A 118 13.88 10.80 2.65
CA SER A 118 14.54 9.67 1.97
C SER A 118 13.59 8.47 1.83
N ASP A 119 12.81 8.15 2.86
CA ASP A 119 11.77 7.12 2.84
C ASP A 119 10.62 7.48 1.89
N LEU A 120 10.15 8.72 1.91
CA LEU A 120 9.10 9.16 0.99
C LEU A 120 9.54 9.00 -0.46
N ARG A 121 10.79 9.39 -0.79
CA ARG A 121 11.35 9.15 -2.12
C ARG A 121 11.37 7.67 -2.48
N ARG A 122 11.71 6.78 -1.55
CA ARG A 122 11.64 5.32 -1.77
C ARG A 122 10.23 4.85 -2.08
N VAL A 123 9.20 5.39 -1.40
CA VAL A 123 7.80 5.11 -1.75
C VAL A 123 7.57 5.49 -3.22
N VAL A 124 7.82 6.74 -3.59
CA VAL A 124 7.57 7.25 -4.95
C VAL A 124 8.28 6.42 -6.02
N LEU A 125 9.55 6.09 -5.80
CA LEU A 125 10.35 5.25 -6.70
C LEU A 125 9.75 3.85 -6.88
N SER A 126 9.21 3.27 -5.81
CA SER A 126 8.69 1.89 -5.79
C SER A 126 7.33 1.71 -6.47
N GLU A 127 6.60 2.79 -6.75
CA GLU A 127 5.25 2.75 -7.37
C GLU A 127 5.30 2.67 -8.91
N GLY A 128 6.49 2.39 -9.46
CA GLY A 128 6.69 2.19 -10.89
C GLY A 128 7.04 3.46 -11.67
N GLY A 129 7.63 4.47 -11.02
CA GLY A 129 8.26 5.61 -11.71
C GLY A 129 7.30 6.55 -12.44
N GLY A 130 6.09 6.74 -11.92
CA GLY A 130 5.09 7.63 -12.53
C GLY A 130 4.20 6.97 -13.59
N VAL A 131 4.41 5.67 -13.86
CA VAL A 131 3.72 4.95 -14.94
C VAL A 131 2.21 4.82 -14.67
N GLY A 132 1.82 4.39 -13.47
CA GLY A 132 0.41 4.22 -13.08
C GLY A 132 -0.14 5.32 -12.16
N TYR A 133 0.72 5.95 -11.36
CA TYR A 133 0.34 6.91 -10.34
C TYR A 133 1.18 8.19 -10.40
N VAL A 134 0.62 9.29 -9.89
CA VAL A 134 1.32 10.55 -9.62
C VAL A 134 1.21 10.89 -8.14
N VAL A 135 2.24 11.53 -7.59
CA VAL A 135 2.20 12.01 -6.19
C VAL A 135 1.34 13.27 -6.12
N THR A 136 0.38 13.29 -5.21
CA THR A 136 -0.51 14.44 -4.98
C THR A 136 -0.57 14.74 -3.49
N ARG A 137 -0.52 16.02 -3.13
CA ARG A 137 -0.66 16.47 -1.75
C ARG A 137 -2.13 16.81 -1.47
N LEU A 138 -2.70 16.16 -0.46
CA LEU A 138 -4.10 16.33 -0.04
C LEU A 138 -4.16 16.52 1.48
N ASP A 139 -5.15 17.28 1.95
CA ASP A 139 -5.39 17.43 3.38
C ASP A 139 -6.13 16.20 3.93
N GLY A 140 -5.50 15.55 4.90
CA GLY A 140 -6.05 14.39 5.61
C GLY A 140 -6.29 14.70 7.08
N VAL A 141 -7.18 13.93 7.71
CA VAL A 141 -7.51 14.04 9.13
C VAL A 141 -7.04 12.78 9.84
N ILE A 142 -6.18 12.94 10.86
CA ILE A 142 -5.76 11.87 11.75
C ILE A 142 -6.94 11.51 12.67
N LEU A 143 -7.34 10.24 12.72
CA LEU A 143 -8.56 9.85 13.44
C LEU A 143 -8.42 9.89 14.96
N LYS A 144 -7.19 9.76 15.46
CA LYS A 144 -6.90 9.70 16.90
C LYS A 144 -7.19 11.02 17.62
N ASP A 145 -6.85 12.13 16.99
CA ASP A 145 -6.91 13.47 17.59
C ASP A 145 -7.67 14.50 16.72
N GLY A 146 -8.10 14.12 15.52
CA GLY A 146 -8.81 15.01 14.59
C GLY A 146 -7.90 16.03 13.91
N ALA A 147 -6.57 15.92 14.04
CA ALA A 147 -5.65 16.88 13.45
C ALA A 147 -5.71 16.81 11.92
N THR A 148 -5.88 17.97 11.28
CA THR A 148 -5.79 18.09 9.82
C THR A 148 -4.34 18.35 9.45
N VAL A 149 -3.76 17.47 8.62
CA VAL A 149 -2.37 17.57 8.18
C VAL A 149 -2.30 17.32 6.67
N PRO A 150 -1.39 18.01 5.95
CA PRO A 150 -1.20 17.76 4.54
C PRO A 150 -0.41 16.45 4.35
N MET A 151 -0.91 15.57 3.48
CA MET A 151 -0.36 14.24 3.22
C MET A 151 -0.06 14.05 1.73
N ASN A 152 1.10 13.51 1.42
CA ASN A 152 1.42 13.00 0.09
C ASN A 152 0.68 11.67 -0.11
N THR A 153 0.03 11.49 -1.25
CA THR A 153 -0.61 10.22 -1.62
C THR A 153 -0.41 9.94 -3.10
N LEU A 154 -0.73 8.73 -3.52
CA LEU A 154 -0.66 8.32 -4.91
C LEU A 154 -2.03 8.51 -5.53
N MET A 155 -2.10 9.10 -6.72
CA MET A 155 -3.34 9.23 -7.48
C MET A 155 -3.16 8.61 -8.84
N GLY A 156 -4.16 7.88 -9.33
CA GLY A 156 -4.12 7.31 -10.68
C GLY A 156 -3.84 8.40 -11.71
N ARG A 157 -2.83 8.18 -12.57
CA ARG A 157 -2.43 9.16 -13.59
C ARG A 157 -3.52 9.38 -14.64
N HIS A 158 -4.29 8.33 -14.92
CA HIS A 158 -5.34 8.32 -15.93
C HIS A 158 -6.71 8.22 -15.28
N LYS A 159 -7.68 8.98 -15.80
CA LYS A 159 -9.08 8.79 -15.46
C LYS A 159 -9.64 7.65 -16.29
N ALA A 160 -9.86 6.49 -15.68
CA ALA A 160 -10.55 5.37 -16.30
C ALA A 160 -11.85 5.05 -15.59
N ASN A 161 -12.71 4.28 -16.26
CA ASN A 161 -13.89 3.70 -15.64
C ASN A 161 -13.48 2.67 -14.60
N GLU A 162 -14.23 2.58 -13.51
CA GLU A 162 -13.96 1.61 -12.45
C GLU A 162 -14.06 0.18 -12.97
N ARG A 163 -13.14 -0.66 -12.48
CA ARG A 163 -13.07 -2.09 -12.73
C ARG A 163 -13.14 -2.81 -11.39
N LEU A 164 -13.55 -4.07 -11.37
CA LEU A 164 -13.52 -4.81 -10.11
C LEU A 164 -12.08 -5.22 -9.74
N PRO A 165 -11.67 -5.08 -8.47
CA PRO A 165 -10.39 -5.61 -8.02
C PRO A 165 -10.37 -7.14 -8.06
N SER A 166 -9.18 -7.74 -8.12
CA SER A 166 -9.07 -9.17 -7.87
C SER A 166 -9.39 -9.52 -6.41
N GLU A 167 -9.75 -10.77 -6.17
CA GLU A 167 -9.92 -11.29 -4.81
C GLU A 167 -8.62 -11.19 -3.99
N ARG A 168 -7.47 -11.43 -4.62
CA ARG A 168 -6.15 -11.28 -3.99
C ARG A 168 -5.94 -9.83 -3.51
N TYR A 169 -6.22 -8.84 -4.37
CA TYR A 169 -6.04 -7.43 -4.03
C TYR A 169 -7.00 -6.99 -2.93
N LYS A 170 -8.28 -7.37 -3.00
CA LYS A 170 -9.26 -7.12 -1.94
C LYS A 170 -8.78 -7.68 -0.59
N ASN A 171 -8.28 -8.92 -0.57
CA ASN A 171 -7.81 -9.56 0.65
C ASN A 171 -6.60 -8.84 1.27
N ILE A 172 -5.73 -8.25 0.45
CA ILE A 172 -4.65 -7.37 0.94
C ILE A 172 -5.23 -6.15 1.66
N LEU A 173 -6.23 -5.48 1.06
CA LEU A 173 -6.85 -4.30 1.67
C LEU A 173 -7.58 -4.64 2.97
N ALA A 174 -8.39 -5.70 2.98
CA ALA A 174 -9.15 -6.12 4.15
C ALA A 174 -8.22 -6.51 5.31
N ARG A 175 -7.18 -7.30 5.02
CA ARG A 175 -6.18 -7.69 6.02
C ARG A 175 -5.43 -6.48 6.57
N ALA A 176 -4.96 -5.59 5.71
CA ALA A 176 -4.27 -4.38 6.14
C ALA A 176 -5.15 -3.46 6.98
N ALA A 177 -6.42 -3.30 6.61
CA ALA A 177 -7.37 -2.49 7.36
C ALA A 177 -7.59 -3.05 8.77
N SER A 178 -7.69 -4.38 8.90
CA SER A 178 -7.80 -5.05 10.20
C SER A 178 -6.51 -4.93 11.02
N GLU A 179 -5.35 -5.24 10.44
CA GLU A 179 -4.04 -5.18 11.12
C GLU A 179 -3.70 -3.77 11.64
N GLN A 180 -4.14 -2.73 10.92
CA GLN A 180 -3.87 -1.33 11.27
C GLN A 180 -4.97 -0.70 12.13
N GLY A 181 -6.03 -1.45 12.47
CA GLY A 181 -7.11 -0.95 13.30
C GLY A 181 -7.94 0.17 12.65
N LEU A 182 -8.19 0.10 11.34
CA LEU A 182 -9.15 1.02 10.70
C LEU A 182 -10.55 0.84 11.31
N PRO A 183 -11.46 1.83 11.21
CA PRO A 183 -12.81 1.70 11.77
C PRO A 183 -13.55 0.44 11.29
N GLU A 184 -14.25 -0.27 12.18
CA GLU A 184 -14.90 -1.55 11.88
C GLU A 184 -15.84 -1.48 10.67
N TRP A 185 -16.59 -0.38 10.54
CA TRP A 185 -17.49 -0.17 9.40
C TRP A 185 -16.73 -0.09 8.06
N TYR A 186 -15.49 0.42 8.06
CA TYR A 186 -14.66 0.52 6.86
C TYR A 186 -14.02 -0.84 6.54
N GLN A 187 -13.60 -1.59 7.57
CA GLN A 187 -13.16 -2.97 7.39
C GLN A 187 -14.26 -3.82 6.73
N GLN A 188 -15.49 -3.76 7.24
CA GLN A 188 -16.64 -4.45 6.65
C GLN A 188 -16.96 -3.98 5.23
N ARG A 189 -16.78 -2.68 4.93
CA ARG A 189 -16.94 -2.13 3.57
C ARG A 189 -15.93 -2.78 2.61
N LEU A 190 -14.66 -2.88 3.01
CA LEU A 190 -13.61 -3.51 2.19
C LEU A 190 -13.83 -5.02 2.01
N GLU A 191 -14.29 -5.72 3.04
CA GLU A 191 -14.59 -7.16 2.96
C GLU A 191 -15.72 -7.47 1.98
N LYS A 192 -16.75 -6.61 1.96
CA LYS A 192 -17.92 -6.70 1.08
C LYS A 192 -17.68 -6.16 -0.33
N GLN A 193 -16.50 -5.60 -0.61
CA GLN A 193 -16.17 -5.08 -1.93
C GLN A 193 -16.33 -6.16 -3.00
N PRO A 194 -17.13 -5.93 -4.05
CA PRO A 194 -17.25 -6.85 -5.17
C PRO A 194 -15.89 -7.08 -5.85
N THR A 195 -15.66 -8.29 -6.33
CA THR A 195 -14.38 -8.70 -6.94
C THR A 195 -14.60 -9.29 -8.31
N PHE A 196 -13.61 -9.10 -9.17
CA PHE A 196 -13.54 -9.76 -10.45
C PHE A 196 -13.44 -11.28 -10.25
N ARG A 197 -14.37 -12.02 -10.86
CA ARG A 197 -14.40 -13.47 -10.84
C ARG A 197 -14.14 -14.03 -12.23
N PRO A 198 -12.99 -14.68 -12.47
CA PRO A 198 -12.71 -15.36 -13.73
C PRO A 198 -13.78 -16.40 -14.05
N ARG A 199 -14.16 -16.51 -15.33
CA ARG A 199 -15.10 -17.55 -15.77
C ARG A 199 -14.41 -18.92 -15.77
N ASP A 200 -15.12 -19.95 -15.33
CA ASP A 200 -14.59 -21.32 -15.26
C ASP A 200 -14.86 -22.15 -16.52
N THR A 201 -14.66 -21.57 -17.71
CA THR A 201 -14.81 -22.31 -18.98
C THR A 201 -13.44 -22.58 -19.60
N ARG A 202 -13.30 -23.73 -20.28
CA ARG A 202 -12.05 -24.06 -21.01
C ARG A 202 -11.68 -23.01 -22.05
N TRP A 203 -12.69 -22.45 -22.72
CA TRP A 203 -12.52 -21.41 -23.72
C TRP A 203 -11.97 -20.11 -23.12
N TYR A 204 -12.54 -19.65 -22.00
CA TYR A 204 -12.04 -18.49 -21.28
C TYR A 204 -10.60 -18.70 -20.78
N LYS A 205 -10.31 -19.89 -20.21
CA LYS A 205 -8.96 -20.26 -19.76
C LYS A 205 -7.94 -20.27 -20.90
N LEU A 206 -8.34 -20.65 -22.12
CA LEU A 206 -7.48 -20.55 -23.30
C LEU A 206 -7.16 -19.09 -23.63
N GLY A 207 -8.17 -18.21 -23.66
CA GLY A 207 -7.97 -16.78 -23.86
C GLY A 207 -6.99 -16.17 -22.86
N VAL A 208 -7.19 -16.46 -21.57
CA VAL A 208 -6.28 -16.04 -20.48
C VAL A 208 -4.84 -16.49 -20.75
N LYS A 209 -4.63 -17.75 -21.18
CA LYS A 209 -3.29 -18.28 -21.51
C LYS A 209 -2.66 -17.63 -22.74
N LEU A 210 -3.46 -17.19 -23.71
CA LEU A 210 -2.99 -16.47 -24.90
C LEU A 210 -2.70 -14.99 -24.59
N PHE A 211 -3.38 -14.40 -23.60
CA PHE A 211 -3.26 -13.00 -23.25
C PHE A 211 -2.18 -12.72 -22.19
N LEU A 212 -2.30 -13.34 -21.01
CA LEU A 212 -1.52 -12.96 -19.83
C LEU A 212 -0.01 -13.11 -19.98
N PRO A 213 0.55 -14.23 -20.49
CA PRO A 213 2.00 -14.42 -20.49
C PRO A 213 2.74 -13.35 -21.30
N PHE A 214 2.14 -12.89 -22.40
CA PHE A 214 2.70 -11.82 -23.22
C PHE A 214 2.68 -10.49 -22.45
N TRP A 215 1.52 -10.09 -21.93
CA TRP A 215 1.38 -8.78 -21.26
C TRP A 215 2.08 -8.71 -19.90
N ILE A 216 2.17 -9.81 -19.15
CA ILE A 216 2.98 -9.89 -17.93
C ILE A 216 4.46 -9.68 -18.26
N LYS A 217 4.98 -10.32 -19.32
CA LYS A 217 6.36 -10.09 -19.75
C LYS A 217 6.61 -8.64 -20.15
N MET A 218 5.67 -8.03 -20.89
CA MET A 218 5.76 -6.62 -21.25
C MET A 218 5.74 -5.71 -20.01
N ALA A 219 4.86 -5.96 -19.05
CA ALA A 219 4.78 -5.19 -17.81
C ALA A 219 6.07 -5.27 -16.99
N VAL A 220 6.66 -6.46 -16.83
CA VAL A 220 7.95 -6.62 -16.14
C VAL A 220 9.08 -5.89 -16.88
N MET A 221 9.08 -5.89 -18.21
CA MET A 221 10.05 -5.15 -19.01
C MET A 221 9.90 -3.64 -18.83
N VAL A 222 8.67 -3.13 -18.84
CA VAL A 222 8.36 -1.72 -18.57
C VAL A 222 8.80 -1.35 -17.17
N GLU A 223 8.44 -2.11 -16.13
CA GLU A 223 8.80 -1.85 -14.74
C GLU A 223 10.32 -1.76 -14.58
N LYS A 224 11.07 -2.72 -15.12
CA LYS A 224 12.54 -2.70 -15.11
C LYS A 224 13.12 -1.51 -15.86
N SER A 225 12.52 -1.13 -16.98
CA SER A 225 12.99 0.02 -17.79
C SER A 225 12.70 1.34 -17.08
N ALA A 226 11.51 1.48 -16.49
CA ALA A 226 11.14 2.62 -15.66
C ALA A 226 12.14 2.79 -14.51
N HIS A 227 12.42 1.71 -13.76
CA HIS A 227 13.41 1.75 -12.68
C HIS A 227 14.82 2.15 -13.14
N ARG A 228 15.24 1.74 -14.35
CA ARG A 228 16.55 2.13 -14.89
C ARG A 228 16.62 3.57 -15.37
N LEU A 229 15.49 4.12 -15.83
CA LEU A 229 15.39 5.46 -16.40
C LEU A 229 14.93 6.52 -15.39
N GLN A 230 14.51 6.11 -14.18
CA GLN A 230 14.05 7.02 -13.12
C GLN A 230 15.13 8.06 -12.78
N GLY A 231 14.73 9.33 -12.82
CA GLY A 231 15.57 10.45 -12.38
C GLY A 231 15.70 10.52 -10.85
N ALA A 232 16.43 11.53 -10.37
CA ALA A 232 16.61 11.77 -8.94
C ALA A 232 15.28 12.13 -8.20
N ASP A 233 14.28 12.57 -8.96
CA ASP A 233 12.90 12.85 -8.53
C ASP A 233 12.00 11.61 -8.55
N GLY A 234 12.53 10.46 -8.98
CA GLY A 234 11.85 9.18 -9.05
C GLY A 234 10.83 9.03 -10.16
N HIS A 235 10.84 9.92 -11.15
CA HIS A 235 9.98 9.83 -12.32
C HIS A 235 10.77 9.34 -13.55
N ALA A 236 10.14 8.52 -14.38
CA ALA A 236 10.69 8.17 -15.68
C ALA A 236 10.57 9.34 -16.67
N PRO A 237 11.42 9.42 -17.71
CA PRO A 237 11.36 10.49 -18.71
C PRO A 237 10.01 10.54 -19.42
N GLY A 238 9.56 11.74 -19.78
CA GLY A 238 8.23 11.94 -20.40
C GLY A 238 8.02 11.13 -21.69
N TRP A 239 9.04 10.96 -22.53
CA TRP A 239 8.95 10.13 -23.73
C TRP A 239 8.68 8.65 -23.40
N PHE A 240 9.23 8.15 -22.30
CA PHE A 240 9.03 6.77 -21.84
C PHE A 240 7.60 6.59 -21.33
N LEU A 241 7.10 7.55 -20.55
CA LEU A 241 5.71 7.56 -20.07
C LEU A 241 4.71 7.61 -21.24
N ALA A 242 4.97 8.43 -22.26
CA ALA A 242 4.15 8.48 -23.47
C ALA A 242 4.17 7.15 -24.24
N GLY A 243 5.35 6.52 -24.39
CA GLY A 243 5.46 5.20 -25.01
C GLY A 243 4.71 4.11 -24.23
N PHE A 244 4.79 4.14 -22.91
CA PHE A 244 3.98 3.27 -22.05
C PHE A 244 2.47 3.50 -22.26
N ASP A 245 2.03 4.76 -22.33
CA ASP A 245 0.62 5.08 -22.54
C ASP A 245 0.09 4.52 -23.84
N VAL A 246 0.86 4.63 -24.92
CA VAL A 246 0.52 4.04 -26.22
C VAL A 246 0.43 2.52 -26.11
N LEU A 247 1.42 1.86 -25.49
CA LEU A 247 1.41 0.41 -25.29
C LEU A 247 0.20 -0.05 -24.47
N PHE A 248 -0.10 0.67 -23.40
CA PHE A 248 -1.21 0.38 -22.49
C PHE A 248 -2.56 0.58 -23.19
N TRP A 249 -2.68 1.65 -23.98
CA TRP A 249 -3.86 1.90 -24.82
C TRP A 249 -4.06 0.81 -25.87
N ILE A 250 -2.98 0.34 -26.53
CA ILE A 250 -3.03 -0.79 -27.46
C ILE A 250 -3.53 -2.05 -26.76
N MET A 251 -3.02 -2.37 -25.57
CA MET A 251 -3.45 -3.52 -24.77
C MET A 251 -4.96 -3.47 -24.49
N TRP A 252 -5.45 -2.34 -23.98
CA TRP A 252 -6.85 -2.19 -23.61
C TRP A 252 -7.78 -2.15 -24.82
N THR A 253 -7.36 -1.52 -25.92
CA THR A 253 -8.13 -1.52 -27.17
C THR A 253 -8.24 -2.94 -27.74
N TYR A 254 -7.14 -3.68 -27.78
CA TYR A 254 -7.17 -5.09 -28.19
C TYR A 254 -8.05 -5.94 -27.26
N HIS A 255 -7.96 -5.74 -25.94
CA HIS A 255 -8.82 -6.44 -24.98
C HIS A 255 -10.30 -6.14 -25.22
N ASP A 256 -10.69 -4.87 -25.26
CA ASP A 256 -12.10 -4.47 -25.27
C ASP A 256 -12.82 -4.81 -26.58
N TRP A 257 -12.12 -4.71 -27.72
CA TRP A 257 -12.75 -4.84 -29.04
C TRP A 257 -12.54 -6.20 -29.70
N ILE A 258 -11.48 -6.94 -29.34
CA ILE A 258 -11.12 -8.19 -30.03
C ILE A 258 -11.11 -9.35 -29.03
N HIS A 259 -10.21 -9.30 -28.04
CA HIS A 259 -9.95 -10.46 -27.21
C HIS A 259 -11.14 -10.83 -26.31
N SER A 260 -11.79 -9.82 -25.72
CA SER A 260 -12.93 -10.04 -24.82
C SER A 260 -14.20 -10.46 -25.55
N VAL A 261 -14.36 -10.07 -26.82
CA VAL A 261 -15.47 -10.52 -27.68
C VAL A 261 -15.34 -12.01 -27.98
N ILE A 262 -14.11 -12.50 -28.18
CA ILE A 262 -13.85 -13.90 -28.51
C ILE A 262 -13.85 -14.78 -27.25
N PHE A 263 -13.12 -14.40 -26.20
CA PHE A 263 -12.84 -15.26 -25.05
C PHE A 263 -13.62 -14.89 -23.78
N GLY A 264 -14.30 -13.75 -23.76
CA GLY A 264 -14.94 -13.18 -22.58
C GLY A 264 -14.08 -12.11 -21.88
N ARG A 265 -14.75 -11.19 -21.18
CA ARG A 265 -14.09 -10.06 -20.50
C ARG A 265 -13.24 -10.50 -19.31
N GLY A 266 -12.06 -9.90 -19.19
CA GLY A 266 -11.11 -10.12 -18.10
C GLY A 266 -11.02 -8.97 -17.10
N ASP A 267 -11.96 -8.03 -17.12
CA ASP A 267 -11.78 -6.72 -16.49
C ASP A 267 -12.81 -6.35 -15.42
N GLY A 268 -13.70 -7.28 -15.08
CA GLY A 268 -14.69 -7.07 -14.02
C GLY A 268 -15.83 -6.15 -14.38
N LEU A 269 -16.10 -5.91 -15.68
CA LEU A 269 -17.39 -5.39 -16.15
C LEU A 269 -18.33 -6.51 -16.60
#